data_AF-A0AB94IK79-F1
#
_entry.id   AF-A0AB94IK79-F1
#
_cell.length_a   1.000
_cell.length_b   1.000
_cell.length_c   1.000
_cell.angle_alpha   90.00
_cell.angle_beta   90.00
_cell.angle_gamma   90.00
#
_symmetry.space_group_name_H-M   'P 1'
#
loop_
_entity.id
_entity.type
_entity.pdbx_description
1 polymer ?
#
loop_
_entity_poly.entity_id
_entity_poly.type
_entity_poly.pdbx_seq_one_letter_code
_entity_poly.pdbx_strand_id
1 'polypeptide(L)' 'MFQAEWWTQGRELDDVGIMVKNSDIIIGFSDVETDELIGFARVLTDFIYKALILDVMVSKSYRDISKGLFPK' A
#
# COMPACT_ATOMS: atom_id res chain seq x y z
N MET A 1 4.95 8.76 -0.15
CA MET A 1 4.04 7.81 0.52
C MET A 1 4.79 6.71 1.26
N PHE A 2 5.64 5.91 0.59
CA PHE A 2 6.22 4.69 1.15
C PHE A 2 6.91 4.88 2.52
N GLN A 3 7.96 5.70 2.63
CA GLN A 3 8.71 5.95 3.88
C GLN A 3 7.93 6.68 5.00
N ALA A 4 6.67 7.04 4.78
CA ALA A 4 5.88 7.80 5.75
C ALA A 4 5.36 6.95 6.92
N GLU A 5 5.38 5.62 6.77
CA GLU A 5 4.91 4.67 7.77
C GLU A 5 6.06 4.04 8.55
N TRP A 6 5.89 3.91 9.86
CA TRP A 6 6.97 3.46 10.76
C TRP A 6 7.53 2.07 10.38
N TRP A 7 6.71 1.15 9.84
CA TRP A 7 7.14 -0.19 9.43
C TRP A 7 7.90 -0.24 8.10
N THR A 8 7.98 0.88 7.39
CA THR A 8 8.70 1.01 6.11
C THR A 8 10.00 1.81 6.23
N GLN A 9 10.20 2.49 7.37
CA GLN A 9 11.34 3.37 7.58
C GLN A 9 12.66 2.60 7.47
N GLY A 10 13.59 3.14 6.68
CA GLY A 10 14.92 2.55 6.49
C GLY A 10 14.96 1.39 5.50
N ARG A 11 13.87 1.08 4.79
CA ARG A 11 13.92 0.17 3.63
C ARG A 11 14.57 0.86 2.43
N GLU A 12 15.56 0.22 1.84
CA GLU A 12 16.29 0.72 0.66
C GLU A 12 15.50 0.49 -0.64
N LEU A 13 15.70 1.35 -1.63
CA LEU A 13 14.96 1.28 -2.90
C LEU A 13 15.17 -0.05 -3.64
N ASP A 14 16.40 -0.57 -3.62
CA ASP A 14 16.73 -1.84 -4.28
C ASP A 14 16.01 -3.02 -3.61
N ASP A 15 15.96 -3.03 -2.27
CA ASP A 15 15.24 -4.03 -1.48
C ASP A 15 13.72 -3.94 -1.72
N VAL A 16 13.18 -2.73 -1.85
CA VAL A 16 11.77 -2.52 -2.22
C VAL A 16 11.48 -3.10 -3.60
N GLY A 17 12.37 -2.92 -4.57
CA GLY A 17 12.24 -3.50 -5.90
C GLY A 17 12.20 -5.03 -5.86
N ILE A 18 13.04 -5.65 -5.02
CA ILE A 18 13.03 -7.11 -4.80
C ILE A 18 11.73 -7.53 -4.10
N MET A 19 11.30 -6.82 -3.05
CA MET A 19 10.07 -7.11 -2.30
C MET A 19 8.83 -7.07 -3.19
N VAL A 20 8.71 -6.06 -4.06
CA VAL A 20 7.59 -5.93 -5.00
C VAL A 20 7.57 -7.12 -5.97
N LYS A 21 8.72 -7.51 -6.53
CA LYS A 21 8.84 -8.66 -7.42
C LYS A 21 8.46 -10.00 -6.77
N ASN A 22 8.61 -10.11 -5.44
CA ASN A 22 8.30 -11.32 -4.67
C ASN A 22 6.94 -11.24 -3.94
N SER A 23 6.03 -10.38 -4.39
CA SER A 23 4.66 -10.32 -3.89
C SER A 23 3.69 -10.89 -4.92
N ASP A 24 2.68 -11.63 -4.47
CA ASP A 24 1.72 -12.30 -5.36
C ASP A 24 0.74 -11.32 -6.01
N ILE A 25 0.31 -10.29 -5.25
CA ILE A 25 -0.55 -9.22 -5.74
C ILE A 25 -0.02 -7.88 -5.26
N ILE A 26 0.03 -6.91 -6.16
CA ILE A 26 0.31 -5.50 -5.88
C ILE A 26 -0.92 -4.70 -6.26
N ILE A 27 -1.40 -3.87 -5.32
CA ILE A 27 -2.52 -2.98 -5.53
C ILE A 27 -2.00 -1.55 -5.36
N GLY A 28 -2.09 -0.76 -6.43
CA GLY A 28 -1.89 0.68 -6.40
C GLY A 28 -3.21 1.38 -6.64
N PHE A 29 -3.46 2.45 -5.89
CA PHE A 29 -4.59 3.34 -6.11
C PHE A 29 -4.05 4.72 -6.47
N SER A 30 -4.33 5.17 -7.68
CA SER A 30 -3.90 6.47 -8.17
C SER A 30 -5.08 7.44 -8.21
N ASP A 31 -4.78 8.71 -7.93
CA ASP A 31 -5.72 9.79 -8.18
C ASP A 31 -5.91 9.97 -9.69
N VAL A 32 -7.17 10.05 -10.14
CA VAL A 32 -7.49 10.03 -11.58
C VAL A 32 -7.08 11.33 -12.28
N GLU A 33 -7.02 12.44 -11.54
CA GLU A 33 -6.69 13.75 -12.12
C GLU A 33 -5.18 13.98 -12.20
N THR A 34 -4.46 13.56 -11.16
CA THR A 34 -3.03 13.84 -10.98
C THR A 34 -2.12 12.66 -11.33
N ASP A 35 -2.69 11.46 -11.48
CA ASP A 35 -1.96 10.18 -11.61
C ASP A 35 -1.03 9.87 -10.42
N GLU A 36 -1.18 10.60 -9.30
CA GLU A 36 -0.40 10.37 -8.09
C GLU A 36 -0.83 9.06 -7.42
N LEU A 37 0.13 8.21 -7.03
CA LEU A 37 -0.14 7.02 -6.22
C LEU A 37 -0.53 7.43 -4.79
N ILE A 38 -1.82 7.36 -4.48
CA ILE A 38 -2.42 7.78 -3.21
C ILE A 38 -2.78 6.61 -2.28
N GLY A 39 -2.68 5.36 -2.75
CA GLY A 39 -2.86 4.18 -1.92
C GLY A 39 -2.03 3.00 -2.42
N PHE A 40 -1.62 2.13 -1.50
CA PHE A 40 -0.84 0.94 -1.82
C PHE A 40 -1.12 -0.19 -0.82
N ALA A 41 -1.14 -1.42 -1.32
CA ALA A 41 -1.08 -2.64 -0.53
C ALA A 41 -0.41 -3.76 -1.34
N ARG A 42 0.17 -4.74 -0.63
CA ARG A 42 0.67 -5.97 -1.24
C ARG A 42 0.10 -7.19 -0.54
N VAL A 43 0.01 -8.30 -1.27
CA VAL A 43 -0.53 -9.56 -0.74
C VAL A 43 0.46 -10.68 -1.00
N LEU A 44 0.66 -11.52 0.02
CA LEU A 44 1.25 -12.86 -0.12
C LEU A 44 0.13 -13.89 0.04
N THR A 45 -0.09 -14.77 -0.93
CA THR A 45 -1.23 -15.70 -0.92
C THR A 45 -0.92 -17.01 -1.63
N ASP A 46 -1.47 -18.11 -1.10
CA ASP A 46 -1.50 -19.40 -1.79
C ASP A 46 -2.66 -19.52 -2.80
N PHE A 47 -3.46 -18.45 -2.94
CA PHE A 47 -4.67 -18.36 -3.78
C PHE A 47 -5.77 -19.39 -3.49
N ILE A 48 -5.68 -20.14 -2.38
CA ILE A 48 -6.62 -21.23 -2.08
C ILE A 48 -7.16 -21.10 -0.65
N TYR A 49 -6.29 -20.93 0.32
CA TYR A 49 -6.64 -21.00 1.74
C TYR A 49 -6.25 -19.75 2.53
N LYS A 50 -5.18 -19.05 2.15
CA LYS A 50 -4.61 -17.97 2.96
C LYS A 50 -4.09 -16.82 2.13
N ALA A 51 -4.27 -15.62 2.68
CA ALA A 51 -3.66 -14.39 2.22
C ALA A 51 -3.17 -13.57 3.41
N LEU A 52 -1.99 -12.95 3.27
CA LEU A 52 -1.47 -11.93 4.17
C LEU A 52 -1.44 -10.62 3.41
N ILE A 53 -2.29 -9.68 3.84
CA ILE A 53 -2.30 -8.32 3.34
C ILE A 53 -1.29 -7.51 4.15
N LEU A 54 -0.33 -6.90 3.47
CA LEU A 54 0.83 -6.24 4.05
C LEU A 54 1.00 -4.84 3.45
N ASP A 55 1.74 -4.01 4.18
CA ASP A 55 2.13 -2.65 3.76
C ASP A 55 0.94 -1.80 3.26
N VAL A 56 -0.23 -1.91 3.91
CA VAL A 56 -1.43 -1.11 3.60
C VAL A 56 -1.17 0.34 4.00
N MET A 57 -1.18 1.24 3.03
CA MET A 57 -0.92 2.66 3.24
C MET A 57 -1.75 3.53 2.32
N VAL A 58 -2.12 4.71 2.82
CA VAL A 58 -2.84 5.75 2.08
C VAL A 58 -2.06 7.06 2.24
N SER A 59 -1.95 7.87 1.19
CA SER A 59 -1.31 9.19 1.25
C SER A 59 -1.97 10.05 2.35
N LYS A 60 -1.17 10.80 3.11
CA LYS A 60 -1.66 11.56 4.28
C LYS A 60 -2.78 12.54 3.91
N SER A 61 -2.67 13.19 2.75
CA SER A 61 -3.70 14.11 2.22
C SER A 61 -5.04 13.44 1.94
N TYR A 62 -5.07 12.11 1.76
CA TYR A 62 -6.27 11.34 1.44
C TYR A 62 -6.82 10.53 2.64
N ARG A 63 -6.11 10.48 3.78
CA ARG A 63 -6.55 9.72 4.96
C ARG A 63 -7.82 10.28 5.58
N ASP A 64 -7.97 11.60 5.62
CA ASP A 64 -9.11 12.24 6.28
C ASP A 64 -10.42 12.13 5.49
N ILE A 65 -10.35 11.77 4.20
CA ILE A 65 -11.56 11.47 3.39
C ILE A 65 -12.24 10.19 3.90
N SER A 66 -11.47 9.24 4.44
CA SER A 66 -12.01 7.98 4.97
C SER A 66 -12.90 8.15 6.21
N LYS A 67 -12.79 9.28 6.94
CA LYS A 67 -13.68 9.61 8.08
C LYS A 67 -15.14 9.84 7.66
N GLY A 68 -15.40 10.09 6.37
CA GLY A 68 -16.75 10.18 5.83
C GLY A 68 -17.35 8.85 5.36
N LEU A 69 -16.51 7.82 5.13
CA LEU A 69 -16.93 6.51 4.60
C LEU A 69 -17.31 5.50 5.69
N PHE A 70 -16.81 5.69 6.91
CA PHE A 70 -17.19 4.88 8.07
C PHE A 70 -17.70 5.79 9.19
N PRO A 71 -19.03 5.95 9.36
CA PRO A 71 -19.58 6.65 10.51
C PRO A 71 -19.16 5.91 11.79
N LYS A 72 -18.85 6.69 12.83
CA LYS A 72 -18.59 6.17 14.19
C LYS A 72 -19.83 5.48 14.76
#